data_AF-A0A925ELW5-F1
#
_entry.id   AF-A0A925ELW5-F1
#
_cell.length_a   1.000
_cell.length_b   1.000
_cell.length_c   1.000
_cell.angle_alpha   90.00
_cell.angle_beta   90.00
_cell.angle_gamma   90.00
#
_symmetry.space_group_name_H-M   'P 1'
#
loop_
_entity.id
_entity.type
_entity.pdbx_description
1 polymer ?
#
loop_
_entity_poly.entity_id
_entity_poly.type
_entity_poly.pdbx_seq_one_letter_code
_entity_poly.pdbx_strand_id
1 'polypeptide(L)' 'MTDDTTRQAVFRRLPLRAQLAFLASTRNNSELAEDTEYLAGLERIHQECLSQASPEQLAQYKKFS' A
#
# COMPACT_ATOMS: atom_id res chain seq x y z
N MET A 1 -16.16 -16.76 0.71
CA MET A 1 -15.64 -15.41 0.38
C MET A 1 -14.31 -15.25 1.08
N THR A 2 -13.21 -15.62 0.45
CA THR A 2 -11.86 -15.52 1.05
C THR A 2 -10.82 -15.40 -0.06
N ASP A 3 -10.77 -14.25 -0.73
CA ASP A 3 -9.69 -13.94 -1.68
C ASP A 3 -9.03 -12.56 -1.39
N ASP A 4 -9.69 -11.71 -0.59
CA ASP A 4 -9.21 -10.37 -0.23
C ASP A 4 -7.99 -10.38 0.71
N THR A 5 -7.90 -11.36 1.62
CA THR A 5 -6.77 -11.54 2.54
C THR A 5 -5.45 -11.81 1.81
N THR A 6 -5.47 -12.49 0.67
CA THR A 6 -4.25 -12.86 -0.06
C THR A 6 -3.59 -11.63 -0.70
N ARG A 7 -4.39 -10.76 -1.33
CA ARG A 7 -3.87 -9.56 -2.02
C ARG A 7 -3.33 -8.53 -1.03
N GLN A 8 -4.05 -8.29 0.06
CA GLN A 8 -3.59 -7.39 1.13
C GLN A 8 -2.34 -7.92 1.83
N ALA A 9 -2.25 -9.24 2.05
CA ALA A 9 -1.04 -9.86 2.62
C ALA A 9 0.17 -9.75 1.68
N VAL A 10 -0.03 -9.89 0.37
CA VAL A 10 1.03 -9.68 -0.63
C VAL A 10 1.44 -8.21 -0.65
N PHE A 11 0.50 -7.28 -0.63
CA PHE A 11 0.75 -5.84 -0.59
C PHE A 11 1.63 -5.44 0.62
N ARG A 12 1.34 -5.97 1.82
CA ARG A 12 2.14 -5.72 3.04
C ARG A 12 3.61 -6.10 2.90
N ARG A 13 3.94 -7.09 2.05
CA ARG A 13 5.32 -7.56 1.84
C ARG A 13 6.10 -6.73 0.83
N LEU A 14 5.43 -5.86 0.07
CA LEU A 14 6.09 -5.00 -0.90
C LEU A 14 6.97 -3.95 -0.20
N PRO A 15 8.07 -3.51 -0.81
CA PRO A 15 8.80 -2.33 -0.37
C PRO A 15 7.88 -1.11 -0.27
N LEU A 16 8.09 -0.23 0.71
CA LEU A 16 7.22 0.95 0.95
C LEU A 16 6.97 1.81 -0.30
N ARG A 17 7.98 1.93 -1.17
CA ARG A 17 7.83 2.64 -2.46
C ARG A 17 6.93 1.92 -3.44
N ALA A 18 7.04 0.60 -3.52
CA ALA A 18 6.16 -0.21 -4.37
C ALA A 18 4.72 -0.18 -3.83
N GLN A 19 4.53 -0.17 -2.50
CA GLN A 19 3.22 0.05 -1.90
C GLN A 19 2.61 1.40 -2.30
N LEU A 20 3.39 2.48 -2.26
CA LEU A 20 2.94 3.81 -2.67
C LEU A 20 2.58 3.87 -4.16
N ALA A 21 3.42 3.31 -5.02
CA ALA A 21 3.15 3.26 -6.46
C ALA A 21 1.89 2.43 -6.77
N PHE A 22 1.68 1.32 -6.06
CA PHE A 22 0.49 0.51 -6.17
C PHE A 22 -0.75 1.29 -5.72
N LEU A 23 -0.73 1.96 -4.56
CA LEU A 23 -1.82 2.84 -4.11
C LEU A 23 -2.17 3.92 -5.13
N ALA A 24 -1.16 4.59 -5.69
CA ALA A 24 -1.39 5.60 -6.73
C ALA A 24 -2.02 5.00 -7.98
N SER A 25 -1.58 3.80 -8.39
CA SER A 25 -2.14 3.09 -9.54
C SER A 25 -3.58 2.64 -9.29
N THR A 26 -3.87 2.15 -8.08
CA THR A 26 -5.22 1.74 -7.67
C THR A 26 -6.17 2.93 -7.64
N ARG A 27 -5.76 4.08 -7.10
CA ARG A 27 -6.57 5.33 -7.12
C ARG A 27 -6.85 5.84 -8.52
N ASN A 28 -5.92 5.63 -9.46
CA ASN A 28 -6.07 6.06 -10.84
C ASN A 28 -6.82 5.04 -11.72
N ASN A 29 -7.14 3.87 -11.19
CA ASN A 29 -7.93 2.86 -11.88
C ASN A 29 -9.42 3.06 -11.56
N SER A 30 -10.23 3.35 -12.57
CA SER A 30 -11.65 3.70 -12.39
C SER A 30 -12.49 2.59 -11.75
N GLU A 31 -12.16 1.32 -11.99
CA GLU A 31 -12.92 0.19 -11.42
C GLU A 31 -12.53 -0.06 -9.96
N LEU A 32 -11.24 0.05 -9.63
CA LEU A 32 -10.74 -0.18 -8.27
C LEU A 32 -10.88 1.04 -7.36
N ALA A 33 -10.96 2.25 -7.93
CA ALA A 33 -11.17 3.47 -7.16
C ALA A 33 -12.60 3.57 -6.58
N GLU A 34 -13.57 2.89 -7.19
CA GLU A 34 -14.93 2.78 -6.66
C GLU A 34 -15.01 1.82 -5.47
N ASP A 35 -14.05 0.91 -5.30
CA ASP A 35 -13.92 0.04 -4.13
C ASP A 35 -13.19 0.77 -2.98
N THR A 36 -13.94 1.66 -2.34
CA THR A 36 -13.40 2.50 -1.26
C THR A 36 -12.95 1.70 -0.04
N GLU A 37 -13.56 0.54 0.22
CA GLU A 37 -13.18 -0.32 1.36
C GLU A 37 -11.82 -0.99 1.10
N TYR A 38 -11.63 -1.51 -0.12
CA TYR A 38 -10.34 -2.06 -0.54
C TYR A 38 -9.23 -1.01 -0.51
N LEU A 39 -9.49 0.19 -1.03
CA LEU A 39 -8.53 1.29 -1.01
C LEU A 39 -8.15 1.68 0.43
N ALA A 40 -9.14 1.82 1.31
CA ALA A 40 -8.93 2.14 2.72
C ALA A 40 -8.11 1.05 3.44
N GLY A 41 -8.34 -0.22 3.10
CA GLY A 41 -7.54 -1.35 3.58
C GLY A 41 -6.06 -1.25 3.18
N LEU A 42 -5.78 -0.96 1.91
CA LEU A 42 -4.42 -0.77 1.42
C LEU A 42 -3.72 0.43 2.07
N GLU A 43 -4.43 1.54 2.24
CA GLU A 43 -3.90 2.74 2.90
C GLU A 43 -3.56 2.48 4.37
N ARG A 44 -4.43 1.76 5.08
CA ARG A 44 -4.18 1.36 6.46
C ARG A 44 -2.93 0.50 6.58
N ILE A 45 -2.80 -0.52 5.73
CA ILE A 45 -1.62 -1.38 5.70
C ILE A 45 -0.36 -0.57 5.40
N HIS A 46 -0.43 0.37 4.46
CA HIS A 46 0.71 1.23 4.13
C HIS A 46 1.15 2.09 5.32
N GLN A 47 0.21 2.69 6.06
CA GLN A 47 0.52 3.46 7.28
C GLN A 47 1.11 2.59 8.39
N GLU A 48 0.61 1.36 8.56
CA GLU A 48 1.17 0.39 9.51
C GLU A 48 2.61 0.01 9.13
N CYS A 49 2.89 -0.19 7.84
CA CYS A 49 4.24 -0.46 7.35
C CYS A 49 5.17 0.75 7.56
N LEU A 50 4.70 1.98 7.31
CA LEU A 50 5.47 3.20 7.57
C LEU A 50 5.81 3.37 9.06
N SER A 51 4.87 3.07 9.95
CA SER A 51 5.05 3.20 11.39
C SER A 51 6.05 2.19 11.96
N GLN A 52 6.23 1.04 11.29
CA GLN A 52 7.16 -0.02 11.67
C GLN A 52 8.48 0.03 10.88
N ALA A 53 8.58 0.91 9.88
CA ALA A 53 9.74 0.99 9.02
C ALA A 53 10.97 1.49 9.77
N SER A 54 12.12 0.89 9.47
CA SER A 54 13.38 1.38 10.00
C SER A 54 13.72 2.78 9.46
N PRO A 55 14.57 3.56 10.14
CA PRO A 55 15.03 4.86 9.65
C PRO A 55 15.63 4.79 8.24
N GLU A 56 16.33 3.71 7.90
CA GLU A 56 16.89 3.49 6.56
C GLU A 56 15.81 3.26 5.51
N GLN A 57 14.79 2.45 5.82
CA GLN A 57 13.66 2.21 4.92
C GLN A 57 12.85 3.49 4.70
N LEU A 58 12.64 4.30 5.75
CA LEU A 58 12.01 5.61 5.65
C LEU A 58 12.84 6.59 4.84
N ALA A 59 14.17 6.58 4.99
CA ALA A 59 15.07 7.41 4.20
C ALA A 59 15.00 7.04 2.72
N GLN A 60 15.01 5.75 2.38
CA GLN A 60 14.84 5.28 1.00
C GLN A 60 13.46 5.63 0.44
N TYR A 61 12.41 5.52 1.25
CA TYR A 61 11.05 5.92 0.89
C TYR A 61 10.97 7.41 0.53
N LYS A 62 11.59 8.28 1.35
CA LYS A 62 11.59 9.75 1.20
C LYS A 62 12.51 10.28 0.10
N LYS A 63 13.48 9.49 -0.37
CA LYS A 63 14.57 9.97 -1.24
C LYS A 63 14.10 10.48 -2.62
N PHE A 64 12.87 10.19 -3.02
CA PHE A 64 12.30 10.52 -4.34
C PHE A 64 10.79 10.81 -4.28
N SER A 65 10.25 11.09 -3.09
CA SER A 65 8.85 11.48 -2.86
C SER A 65 8.73 12.99 -2.80
#